data_AF-A0A6A3LWT9-F1
#
_entry.id   AF-A0A6A3LWT9-F1
#
_cell.length_a   1.000
_cell.length_b   1.000
_cell.length_c   1.000
_cell.angle_alpha   90.00
_cell.angle_beta   90.00
_cell.angle_gamma   90.00
#
_symmetry.space_group_name_H-M   'P 1'
#
loop_
_entity.id
_entity.type
_entity.pdbx_description
1 polymer ?
#
loop_
_entity_poly.entity_id
_entity_poly.type
_entity_poly.pdbx_seq_one_letter_code
_entity_poly.pdbx_strand_id
1 'polypeptide(L)'
;MEPSDFYAAYIGTHNVIRSHAVVVKAFRDLKVSSPPVVHQKARISITLNSDAAYPLDATNPLDVAAAERKMQFELGWFLSPMITGDCPAVMRERVGDRLPRFTPEETALVKGSYDLLMLNHYSSKLVTDCGASPRSK
;
A
#
# COMPACT_ATOMS: atom_id res chain seq x y z
N MET A 1 -21.54 -8.49 -0.77
CA MET A 1 -20.51 -8.05 0.18
C MET A 1 -21.19 -7.06 1.09
N GLU A 2 -21.31 -7.40 2.37
CA GLU A 2 -22.07 -6.57 3.31
C GLU A 2 -21.32 -5.26 3.57
N PRO A 3 -22.00 -4.14 3.88
CA PRO A 3 -21.36 -2.85 4.13
C PRO A 3 -20.26 -2.89 5.21
N SER A 4 -20.34 -3.81 6.17
CA SER A 4 -19.34 -4.07 7.21
C SER A 4 -18.02 -4.64 6.68
N ASP A 5 -18.06 -5.39 5.57
CA ASP A 5 -16.88 -6.07 5.00
C ASP A 5 -15.86 -5.07 4.44
N PHE A 6 -16.35 -3.94 3.91
CA PHE A 6 -15.48 -2.86 3.43
C PHE A 6 -14.69 -2.20 4.56
N TYR A 7 -15.20 -2.21 5.79
CA TYR A 7 -14.50 -1.69 6.95
C TYR A 7 -13.38 -2.65 7.39
N ALA A 8 -13.61 -3.96 7.28
CA ALA A 8 -12.64 -4.98 7.67
C ALA A 8 -11.36 -4.92 6.83
N ALA A 9 -11.46 -4.62 5.53
CA ALA A 9 -10.28 -4.48 4.67
C ALA A 9 -9.37 -3.32 5.10
N TYR A 10 -9.95 -2.16 5.45
CA TYR A 10 -9.16 -1.00 5.90
C TYR A 10 -8.46 -1.23 7.23
N ILE A 11 -9.16 -1.82 8.19
CA ILE A 11 -8.60 -2.19 9.49
C ILE A 11 -7.54 -3.29 9.33
N GLY A 12 -7.81 -4.30 8.50
CA GLY A 12 -6.89 -5.39 8.21
C GLY A 12 -5.57 -4.88 7.65
N THR A 13 -5.62 -4.09 6.57
CA THR A 13 -4.41 -3.51 5.97
C THR A 13 -3.65 -2.63 6.96
N HIS A 14 -4.35 -1.79 7.73
CA HIS A 14 -3.72 -0.94 8.74
C HIS A 14 -2.96 -1.76 9.79
N ASN A 15 -3.55 -2.85 10.28
CA ASN A 15 -2.91 -3.75 11.23
C ASN A 15 -1.73 -4.52 10.64
N VAL A 16 -1.81 -4.94 9.36
CA VAL A 16 -0.70 -5.59 8.66
C VAL A 16 0.50 -4.65 8.58
N ILE A 17 0.29 -3.39 8.18
CA ILE A 17 1.36 -2.39 8.07
C ILE A 17 2.00 -2.12 9.45
N ARG A 18 1.20 -1.96 10.50
CA ARG A 18 1.70 -1.79 11.88
C ARG A 18 2.51 -2.99 12.35
N SER A 19 1.98 -4.19 12.16
CA SER A 19 2.64 -5.43 12.57
C SER A 19 3.98 -5.60 11.85
N HIS A 20 4.01 -5.33 10.54
CA HIS A 20 5.24 -5.34 9.76
C HIS A 20 6.27 -4.35 10.31
N ALA A 21 5.87 -3.11 10.59
CA ALA A 21 6.77 -2.09 11.12
C ALA A 21 7.36 -2.46 12.50
N VAL A 22 6.55 -3.04 13.39
CA VAL A 22 7.00 -3.58 14.69
C VAL A 22 8.04 -4.69 14.48
N VAL A 23 7.78 -5.62 13.56
CA VAL A 23 8.71 -6.72 13.27
C VAL A 23 10.01 -6.21 12.66
N VAL A 24 9.96 -5.21 11.77
CA VAL A 24 11.16 -4.59 11.20
C VAL A 24 12.00 -3.93 12.29
N LYS A 25 11.38 -3.22 13.23
CA LYS A 25 12.09 -2.66 14.38
C LYS A 25 12.74 -3.77 15.20
N ALA A 26 11.99 -4.80 15.58
CA ALA A 26 12.53 -5.93 16.35
C ALA A 26 13.68 -6.63 15.61
N PHE A 27 13.56 -6.86 14.30
CA PHE A 27 14.61 -7.41 13.47
C PHE A 27 15.89 -6.55 13.50
N ARG A 28 15.76 -5.23 13.46
CA ARG A 28 16.89 -4.29 13.56
C ARG A 28 17.51 -4.31 14.96
N ASP A 29 16.70 -4.34 16.02
CA ASP A 29 17.17 -4.46 17.41
C ASP A 29 17.95 -5.77 17.64
N LEU A 30 17.42 -6.90 17.15
CA LEU A 30 18.04 -8.22 17.23
C LEU A 30 19.31 -8.37 16.38
N LYS A 31 19.48 -7.51 15.37
CA LYS A 31 20.71 -7.44 14.59
C LYS A 31 21.84 -6.76 15.35
N VAL A 32 21.53 -5.84 16.26
CA VAL A 32 22.53 -5.11 17.06
C VAL A 32 22.62 -5.59 18.51
N SER A 33 21.88 -6.66 18.87
CA SER A 33 21.94 -7.27 20.20
C SER A 33 23.33 -7.87 20.48
N SER A 34 23.62 -8.13 21.76
CA SER A 34 24.86 -8.81 22.17
C SER A 34 24.53 -10.07 22.98
N PRO A 35 24.80 -11.29 22.44
CA PRO A 35 25.31 -11.54 21.09
C PRO A 35 24.27 -11.20 20.00
N PRO A 36 24.68 -10.88 18.75
CA PRO A 36 23.76 -10.69 17.64
C PRO A 36 23.05 -12.00 17.30
N VAL A 37 21.72 -11.99 17.23
CA VAL A 37 20.95 -13.17 16.82
C VAL A 37 20.55 -13.14 15.35
N VAL A 38 20.56 -11.94 14.75
CA VAL A 38 20.36 -11.73 13.30
C VAL A 38 21.70 -11.42 12.64
N HIS A 39 21.98 -12.05 11.50
CA HIS A 39 23.20 -11.79 10.75
C HIS A 39 23.27 -10.33 10.26
N GLN A 40 24.45 -9.69 10.38
CA GLN A 40 24.65 -8.26 10.08
C GLN A 40 24.21 -7.86 8.66
N LYS A 41 24.41 -8.74 7.68
CA LYS A 41 24.03 -8.52 6.28
C LYS A 41 22.57 -8.89 5.95
N ALA A 42 21.82 -9.48 6.88
CA ALA A 42 20.44 -9.87 6.63
C ALA A 42 19.57 -8.62 6.38
N ARG A 43 18.58 -8.73 5.51
CA ARG A 43 17.64 -7.65 5.17
C ARG A 43 16.21 -8.12 5.40
N ILE A 44 15.32 -7.20 5.72
CA ILE A 44 13.90 -7.47 5.90
C ILE A 44 13.05 -6.53 5.04
N SER A 45 11.97 -7.05 4.48
CA SER A 45 10.97 -6.26 3.76
C SER A 45 9.63 -7.00 3.73
N ILE A 46 8.66 -6.41 3.04
CA ILE A 46 7.37 -6.99 2.68
C ILE A 46 7.25 -7.06 1.16
N THR A 47 6.76 -8.19 0.65
CA THR A 47 6.46 -8.34 -0.78
C THR A 47 5.07 -7.78 -1.05
N LEU A 48 4.99 -6.77 -1.92
CA LEU A 48 3.73 -6.17 -2.35
C LEU A 48 3.29 -6.81 -3.66
N ASN A 49 1.98 -6.94 -3.85
CA ASN A 49 1.41 -7.39 -5.12
C ASN A 49 0.70 -6.21 -5.79
N SER A 50 0.99 -5.97 -7.07
CA SER A 50 0.28 -4.96 -7.85
C SER A 50 0.24 -5.33 -9.32
N ASP A 51 -0.93 -5.13 -9.92
CA ASP A 51 -0.99 -5.00 -11.38
C ASP A 51 -0.43 -3.62 -11.77
N ALA A 52 0.07 -3.51 -13.00
CA ALA A 52 0.26 -2.20 -13.61
C ALA A 52 -1.09 -1.69 -14.13
N ALA A 53 -1.39 -0.42 -13.93
CA ALA A 53 -2.60 0.22 -14.45
C ALA A 53 -2.24 1.18 -15.57
N TYR A 54 -2.88 1.00 -16.72
CA TYR A 54 -2.78 1.89 -17.87
C TYR A 54 -4.19 2.43 -18.20
N PRO A 55 -4.33 3.69 -18.61
CA PRO A 55 -5.62 4.21 -19.05
C PRO A 55 -6.09 3.46 -20.31
N LEU A 56 -7.39 3.19 -20.41
CA LEU A 56 -8.00 2.61 -21.60
C LEU A 56 -7.84 3.56 -22.80
N ASP A 57 -8.08 4.85 -22.59
CA ASP A 57 -7.79 5.92 -23.52
C ASP A 57 -6.86 6.95 -22.86
N ALA A 58 -5.61 7.02 -23.32
CA ALA A 58 -4.61 7.94 -22.77
C ALA A 58 -4.91 9.43 -23.06
N THR A 59 -5.82 9.72 -23.99
CA THR A 59 -6.27 11.08 -24.29
C THR A 59 -7.46 11.51 -23.44
N ASN A 60 -8.13 10.55 -22.79
CA ASN A 60 -9.22 10.81 -21.87
C ASN A 60 -8.67 11.06 -20.44
N PRO A 61 -8.76 12.30 -19.91
CA PRO A 61 -8.22 12.61 -18.58
C PRO A 61 -8.90 11.83 -17.45
N LEU A 62 -10.15 11.36 -17.65
CA LEU A 62 -10.85 10.55 -16.65
C LEU A 62 -10.25 9.14 -16.56
N ASP A 63 -9.87 8.53 -17.69
CA ASP A 63 -9.22 7.22 -17.70
C ASP A 63 -7.80 7.30 -17.13
N VAL A 64 -7.07 8.38 -17.41
CA VAL A 64 -5.76 8.65 -16.80
C VAL A 64 -5.88 8.75 -15.28
N ALA A 65 -6.84 9.55 -14.78
CA ALA A 65 -7.09 9.65 -13.35
C ALA A 65 -7.57 8.32 -12.74
N ALA A 66 -8.34 7.52 -13.47
CA ALA A 66 -8.79 6.21 -13.01
C ALA A 66 -7.64 5.20 -12.87
N ALA A 67 -6.72 5.17 -13.84
CA ALA A 67 -5.52 4.33 -13.79
C ALA A 67 -4.64 4.68 -12.58
N GLU A 68 -4.38 5.98 -12.35
CA GLU A 68 -3.63 6.43 -11.18
C GLU A 68 -4.32 6.05 -9.86
N ARG A 69 -5.64 6.25 -9.76
CA ARG A 69 -6.39 5.82 -8.58
C ARG A 69 -6.27 4.32 -8.33
N LYS A 70 -6.34 3.48 -9.36
CA LYS A 70 -6.13 2.03 -9.18
C LYS A 70 -4.75 1.75 -8.58
N MET A 71 -3.69 2.39 -9.08
CA MET A 71 -2.34 2.23 -8.51
C MET A 71 -2.28 2.65 -7.04
N GLN A 72 -2.93 3.76 -6.68
CA GLN A 72 -2.95 4.25 -5.30
C GLN A 72 -3.73 3.32 -4.35
N PHE A 73 -4.82 2.71 -4.84
CA PHE A 73 -5.61 1.75 -4.05
C PHE A 73 -5.02 0.32 -4.03
N GLU A 74 -3.99 0.03 -4.84
CA GLU A 74 -3.25 -1.24 -4.80
C GLU A 74 -1.87 -1.04 -4.19
N LEU A 75 -0.87 -0.67 -5.00
CA LEU A 75 0.50 -0.49 -4.54
C LEU A 75 0.64 0.65 -3.53
N GLY A 76 0.03 1.80 -3.83
CA GLY A 76 0.15 3.01 -3.01
C GLY A 76 -0.36 2.82 -1.59
N TRP A 77 -1.40 1.99 -1.41
CA TRP A 77 -2.02 1.76 -0.12
C TRP A 77 -1.04 1.16 0.90
N PHE A 78 -0.20 0.23 0.48
CA PHE A 78 0.84 -0.36 1.33
C PHE A 78 2.15 0.41 1.27
N LEU A 79 2.55 0.88 0.08
CA LEU A 79 3.86 1.48 -0.13
C LEU A 79 3.96 2.92 0.40
N SER A 80 2.91 3.74 0.22
CA SER A 80 2.92 5.14 0.65
C SER A 80 3.17 5.30 2.16
N PRO A 81 2.53 4.52 3.06
CA PRO A 81 2.84 4.59 4.49
C PRO A 81 4.31 4.34 4.79
N MET A 82 4.93 3.38 4.11
CA MET A 82 6.35 3.05 4.31
C MET A 82 7.30 4.15 3.80
N ILE A 83 6.90 4.93 2.79
CA ILE A 83 7.73 6.02 2.23
C ILE A 83 7.48 7.34 2.98
N THR A 84 6.22 7.68 3.18
CA THR A 84 5.79 9.02 3.61
C THR A 84 5.32 9.06 5.06
N GLY A 85 4.81 7.94 5.58
CA GLY A 85 4.22 7.84 6.91
C GLY A 85 2.68 7.87 6.96
N ASP A 86 2.01 8.02 5.82
CA ASP A 86 0.54 7.97 5.71
C ASP A 86 0.09 7.33 4.37
N CYS A 87 -1.18 6.94 4.33
CA CYS A 87 -1.84 6.44 3.12
C CYS A 87 -1.97 7.54 2.06
N PRO A 88 -2.15 7.18 0.77
CA PRO A 88 -2.33 8.15 -0.30
C PRO A 88 -3.50 9.11 -0.05
N ALA A 89 -3.33 10.39 -0.37
CA ALA A 89 -4.35 11.42 -0.16
C ALA A 89 -5.67 11.08 -0.88
N VAL A 90 -5.60 10.55 -2.10
CA VAL A 90 -6.77 10.16 -2.90
C VAL A 90 -7.59 9.04 -2.25
N MET A 91 -6.95 8.15 -1.48
CA MET A 91 -7.69 7.16 -0.71
C MET A 91 -8.47 7.83 0.40
N ARG A 92 -7.87 8.81 1.08
CA ARG A 92 -8.52 9.52 2.19
C ARG A 92 -9.69 10.38 1.73
N GLU A 93 -9.54 11.05 0.58
CA GLU A 93 -10.62 11.80 -0.08
C GLU A 93 -11.84 10.91 -0.37
N ARG A 94 -11.62 9.67 -0.83
CA ARG A 94 -12.70 8.77 -1.28
C ARG A 94 -13.27 7.87 -0.20
N VAL A 95 -12.43 7.46 0.76
CA VAL A 95 -12.81 6.50 1.80
C VAL A 95 -13.26 7.22 3.08
N GLY A 96 -12.74 8.43 3.34
CA GLY A 96 -13.03 9.23 4.51
C GLY A 96 -12.58 8.54 5.80
N ASP A 97 -13.40 8.65 6.84
CA ASP A 97 -13.10 8.16 8.19
C ASP A 97 -13.03 6.64 8.30
N ARG A 98 -13.46 5.91 7.27
CA ARG A 98 -13.28 4.46 7.20
C ARG A 98 -11.81 4.07 7.00
N LEU A 99 -10.95 4.99 6.56
CA LEU A 99 -9.51 4.77 6.41
C LEU A 99 -8.81 5.18 7.71
N PRO A 100 -8.27 4.22 8.49
CA PRO A 100 -7.60 4.55 9.74
C PRO A 100 -6.43 5.53 9.54
N ARG A 101 -6.09 6.22 10.62
CA ARG A 101 -4.91 7.10 10.68
C ARG A 101 -3.89 6.47 11.61
N PHE A 102 -2.63 6.53 11.21
CA PHE A 102 -1.53 6.22 12.10
C PHE A 102 -1.40 7.32 13.15
N THR A 103 -1.07 6.96 14.38
CA THR A 103 -0.61 7.94 15.38
C THR A 103 0.77 8.48 14.99
N PRO A 104 1.24 9.59 15.57
CA PRO A 104 2.59 10.09 15.32
C PRO A 104 3.69 9.05 15.58
N GLU A 105 3.53 8.22 16.62
CA GLU A 105 4.45 7.15 16.98
C GLU A 105 4.43 6.03 15.93
N GLU A 106 3.24 5.67 15.45
CA GLU A 106 3.08 4.66 14.41
C GLU A 106 3.63 5.14 13.07
N THR A 107 3.39 6.40 12.71
CA THR A 107 3.97 7.03 11.51
C THR A 107 5.49 6.99 11.56
N ALA A 108 6.09 7.31 12.71
CA ALA A 108 7.54 7.25 12.89
C ALA A 108 8.09 5.80 12.77
N LEU A 109 7.31 4.81 13.20
CA LEU A 109 7.69 3.40 13.13
C LEU A 109 7.53 2.82 11.72
N VAL A 110 6.45 3.15 11.01
CA VAL A 110 6.12 2.64 9.68
C VAL A 110 7.01 3.27 8.60
N LYS A 111 7.34 4.55 8.72
CA LYS A 111 8.19 5.22 7.73
C LYS A 111 9.59 4.60 7.73
N GLY A 112 10.03 4.09 6.59
CA GLY A 112 11.31 3.41 6.41
C GLY A 112 11.35 1.98 6.95
N SER A 113 10.19 1.35 7.18
CA SER A 113 10.09 -0.05 7.64
C SER A 113 10.32 -1.07 6.50
N TYR A 114 11.37 -0.90 5.70
CA TYR A 114 11.78 -1.84 4.66
C TYR A 114 13.25 -1.60 4.29
N ASP A 115 13.96 -2.65 3.87
CA ASP A 115 15.34 -2.55 3.37
C ASP A 115 15.43 -2.69 1.83
N LEU A 116 14.38 -3.20 1.19
CA LEU A 116 14.30 -3.53 -0.23
C LEU A 116 12.86 -3.33 -0.73
N LEU A 117 12.66 -2.90 -1.97
CA LEU A 117 11.33 -2.98 -2.60
C LEU A 117 11.17 -4.36 -3.23
N MET A 118 10.12 -5.09 -2.83
CA MET A 118 9.79 -6.41 -3.37
C MET A 118 8.39 -6.35 -3.98
N LEU A 119 8.27 -6.69 -5.26
CA LEU A 119 7.03 -6.59 -6.03
C LEU A 119 6.74 -7.91 -6.74
N ASN A 120 5.56 -8.46 -6.48
CA ASN A 120 4.94 -9.47 -7.30
C ASN A 120 4.11 -8.77 -8.39
N HIS A 121 4.41 -9.09 -9.64
CA HIS A 121 3.69 -8.60 -10.80
C HIS A 121 3.30 -9.77 -11.69
N TYR A 122 2.01 -9.87 -12.01
CA TYR A 122 1.47 -10.96 -12.83
C TYR A 122 0.79 -10.45 -14.10
N SER A 123 0.16 -9.28 -14.04
CA SER A 123 -0.58 -8.75 -15.18
C SER A 123 -0.66 -7.23 -15.19
N SER A 124 -1.06 -6.69 -16.33
CA SER A 124 -1.40 -5.29 -16.49
C SER A 124 -2.87 -5.14 -16.83
N LYS A 125 -3.48 -4.03 -16.43
CA LYS A 125 -4.90 -3.73 -16.68
C LYS A 125 -5.03 -2.43 -17.45
N LEU A 126 -5.91 -2.43 -18.45
CA LEU A 126 -6.49 -1.21 -18.99
C LEU A 126 -7.63 -0.78 -18.08
N VAL A 127 -7.65 0.49 -17.70
CA VAL A 127 -8.58 1.06 -16.72
C VAL A 127 -9.37 2.19 -17.38
N THR A 128 -10.68 2.17 -17.19
CA THR A 128 -11.56 3.26 -17.57
C THR A 128 -12.32 3.76 -16.35
N ASP A 129 -12.75 5.02 -16.38
CA ASP A 129 -13.55 5.60 -15.31
C ASP A 129 -14.95 4.94 -15.23
N CYS A 130 -15.52 4.83 -14.02
CA CYS A 130 -16.80 4.16 -13.79
C CYS A 130 -18.00 4.83 -14.49
N GLY A 131 -17.84 6.05 -15.02
CA GLY A 131 -18.85 6.73 -15.85
C GLY A 131 -18.81 6.37 -17.34
N ALA A 132 -17.83 5.60 -17.81
CA ALA A 132 -17.75 5.21 -19.21
C ALA A 132 -18.72 4.05 -19.51
N SER A 133 -19.59 4.22 -20.51
CA SER A 133 -20.42 3.11 -21.01
C SER A 133 -19.50 1.99 -21.50
N PRO A 134 -19.79 0.70 -21.22
CA PRO A 134 -19.03 -0.38 -21.81
C PRO A 134 -19.12 -0.25 -23.33
N ARG A 135 -18.00 -0.05 -24.02
CA ARG A 135 -18.00 -0.15 -25.49
C ARG A 135 -18.35 -1.59 -25.83
N SER A 136 -19.45 -1.78 -26.55
CA SER A 136 -19.78 -3.08 -27.13
C SER A 136 -18.57 -3.55 -27.94
N LYS A 137 -18.11 -4.76 -27.65
CA LYS A 137 -17.11 -5.43 -28.50
C LYS A 137 -17.66 -5.63 -29.90
#